data_AF-A0A6I3HRB0-F1
#
_entry.id   AF-A0A6I3HRB0-F1
#
_cell.length_a   1.000
_cell.length_b   1.000
_cell.length_c   1.000
_cell.angle_alpha   90.00
_cell.angle_beta   90.00
_cell.angle_gamma   90.00
#
_symmetry.space_group_name_H-M   'P 1'
#
loop_
_entity.id
_entity.type
_entity.pdbx_description
1 polymer ?
#
loop_
_entity_poly.entity_id
_entity_poly.type
_entity_poly.pdbx_seq_one_letter_code
_entity_poly.pdbx_strand_id
1 'polypeptide(L)'
;MSEDISTTNNTSEIAREAIVSKMVSPQRGIVIPDLKSRRRKYKAADVEQAFRDIAAQVDDYQTTVTQEIVQLLALLITEVHRETTSQRQVAEAEIAELREEIQREGALIISNAQREALTLDHKMEEIRRIAAEVTNVANGTTAS
;
A
#
# COMPACT_ATOMS: atom_id res chain seq x y z
N MET A 1 3.66 11.04 23.82
CA MET A 1 3.76 11.33 22.37
C MET A 1 5.10 10.77 21.93
N SER A 2 5.07 9.57 21.35
CA SER A 2 6.27 8.94 20.80
C SER A 2 6.37 9.44 19.36
N GLU A 3 7.40 10.22 19.06
CA GLU A 3 7.76 10.50 17.67
C GLU A 3 8.22 9.17 17.06
N ASP A 4 7.31 8.49 16.36
CA ASP A 4 7.69 7.44 15.43
C ASP A 4 8.47 8.12 14.30
N ILE A 5 9.79 8.15 14.45
CA ILE A 5 10.72 8.62 13.43
C ILE A 5 10.45 7.77 12.19
N SER A 6 9.84 8.43 11.20
CA SER A 6 9.47 7.93 9.88
C SER A 6 10.71 7.50 9.08
N THR A 7 11.31 6.38 9.47
CA THR A 7 12.38 5.70 8.73
C THR A 7 11.90 5.21 7.36
N THR A 8 10.58 5.11 7.18
CA THR A 8 9.90 4.81 5.91
C THR A 8 10.02 5.94 4.89
N ASN A 9 9.97 7.22 5.28
CA ASN A 9 10.07 8.33 4.33
C ASN A 9 11.45 8.48 3.69
N ASN A 10 12.53 8.28 4.47
CA ASN A 10 13.88 8.44 3.94
C ASN A 10 14.22 7.36 2.90
N THR A 11 13.70 6.14 3.06
CA THR A 11 14.03 5.02 2.17
C THR A 11 13.47 5.22 0.76
N SER A 12 12.23 5.70 0.65
CA SER A 12 11.57 5.96 -0.64
C SER A 12 12.16 7.18 -1.35
N GLU A 13 12.59 8.20 -0.59
CA GLU A 13 13.28 9.37 -1.11
C GLU A 13 14.68 8.98 -1.65
N ILE A 14 15.44 8.16 -0.91
CA ILE A 14 16.72 7.60 -1.37
C ILE A 14 16.54 6.74 -2.64
N ALA A 15 15.50 5.92 -2.71
CA ALA A 15 15.21 5.12 -3.91
C ALA A 15 14.87 5.99 -5.12
N ARG A 16 14.08 7.06 -4.93
CA ARG A 16 13.77 8.05 -5.96
C ARG A 16 15.03 8.78 -6.44
N GLU A 17 15.87 9.24 -5.53
CA GLU A 17 17.14 9.90 -5.86
C GLU A 17 18.08 8.95 -6.62
N ALA A 18 18.16 7.68 -6.21
CA ALA A 18 18.96 6.67 -6.90
C ALA A 18 18.47 6.41 -8.34
N ILE A 19 17.14 6.37 -8.56
CA ILE A 19 16.53 6.24 -9.88
C ILE A 19 16.85 7.46 -10.74
N VAL A 20 16.62 8.68 -10.22
CA VAL A 20 16.88 9.93 -10.94
C VAL A 20 18.37 10.07 -11.27
N SER A 21 19.25 9.76 -10.32
CA SER A 21 20.70 9.79 -10.54
C SER A 21 21.13 8.84 -11.67
N LYS A 22 20.52 7.64 -11.76
CA LYS A 22 20.79 6.71 -12.87
C LYS A 22 20.25 7.22 -14.20
N MET A 23 19.07 7.84 -14.23
CA MET A 23 18.47 8.41 -15.45
C MET A 23 19.24 9.61 -16.03
N VAL A 24 19.97 10.36 -15.20
CA VAL A 24 20.68 11.59 -15.63
C VAL A 24 22.13 11.31 -16.06
N SER A 25 22.60 10.06 -15.94
CA SER A 25 23.97 9.69 -16.31
C SER A 25 24.22 9.90 -17.82
N PRO A 26 25.27 10.65 -18.23
CA PRO A 26 25.58 10.83 -19.63
C PRO A 26 25.90 9.48 -20.29
N GLN A 27 25.06 9.07 -21.24
CA GLN A 27 25.31 7.91 -22.08
C GLN A 27 26.57 8.15 -22.92
N ARG A 28 27.54 7.23 -22.88
CA ARG A 28 28.71 7.27 -23.76
C ARG A 28 28.23 7.17 -25.21
N GLY A 29 28.39 8.25 -25.98
CA GLY A 29 28.05 8.25 -27.40
C GLY A 29 29.04 7.43 -28.23
N ILE A 30 28.57 6.91 -29.37
CA ILE A 30 29.43 6.25 -30.36
C ILE A 30 30.39 7.29 -30.95
N VAL A 31 31.69 7.01 -30.86
CA VAL A 31 32.74 7.83 -31.46
C VAL A 31 33.07 7.29 -32.84
N ILE A 32 32.90 8.14 -33.86
CA ILE A 32 33.24 7.81 -35.24
C ILE A 32 34.77 7.88 -35.40
N PRO A 33 35.45 6.80 -35.81
CA PRO A 33 36.90 6.80 -36.03
C PRO A 33 37.31 7.78 -37.14
N ASP A 34 38.39 8.55 -36.91
CA ASP A 34 38.91 9.50 -37.89
C ASP A 34 39.65 8.77 -39.03
N LEU A 35 39.03 8.73 -40.21
CA LEU A 35 39.61 8.17 -41.42
C LEU A 35 40.39 9.25 -42.18
N LYS A 36 41.71 9.24 -42.06
CA LYS A 36 42.59 10.18 -42.79
C LYS A 36 42.53 9.95 -44.30
N SER A 37 41.80 10.81 -45.01
CA SER A 37 41.80 10.88 -46.47
C SER A 37 43.10 11.53 -46.99
N ARG A 38 43.88 10.78 -47.78
CA ARG A 38 45.08 11.31 -48.46
C ARG A 38 44.83 11.45 -49.96
N ARG A 39 44.13 12.52 -50.42
CA ARG A 39 43.93 12.93 -51.84
C ARG A 39 43.45 11.83 -52.84
N ARG A 40 43.27 10.58 -52.40
CA ARG A 40 42.85 9.38 -53.12
C ARG A 40 42.17 8.46 -52.10
N LYS A 41 41.21 7.67 -52.61
CA LYS A 41 40.31 6.71 -51.95
C LYS A 41 40.81 6.12 -50.61
N TYR A 42 39.90 5.94 -49.66
CA TYR A 42 40.16 5.25 -48.39
C TYR A 42 40.72 3.83 -48.64
N LYS A 43 41.66 3.39 -47.79
CA LYS A 43 42.09 1.99 -47.83
C LYS A 43 40.99 1.11 -47.22
N ALA A 44 40.69 -0.01 -47.86
CA ALA A 44 39.68 -0.95 -47.39
C ALA A 44 39.93 -1.43 -45.96
N ALA A 45 41.19 -1.72 -45.61
CA ALA A 45 41.56 -2.14 -44.25
C ALA A 45 41.25 -1.08 -43.17
N ASP A 46 41.49 0.21 -43.46
CA ASP A 46 41.21 1.31 -42.52
C ASP A 46 39.69 1.46 -42.31
N VAL A 47 38.91 1.29 -43.40
CA VAL A 47 37.43 1.34 -43.35
C VAL A 47 36.87 0.14 -42.60
N GLU A 48 37.35 -1.07 -42.87
CA GLU A 48 36.93 -2.28 -42.15
C GLU A 48 37.26 -2.19 -40.66
N GLN A 49 38.43 -1.64 -40.31
CA GLN A 49 38.79 -1.44 -38.91
C GLN A 49 37.85 -0.42 -38.25
N ALA A 50 37.54 0.68 -38.92
CA ALA A 50 36.58 1.65 -38.40
C ALA A 50 35.19 1.04 -38.17
N PHE A 51 34.71 0.17 -39.07
CA PHE A 51 33.45 -0.56 -38.85
C PHE A 51 33.55 -1.55 -37.68
N ARG A 52 34.67 -2.26 -37.52
CA ARG A 52 34.90 -3.15 -36.36
C ARG A 52 34.89 -2.36 -35.04
N ASP A 53 35.54 -1.20 -35.01
CA ASP A 53 35.59 -0.33 -33.84
C ASP A 53 34.22 0.25 -33.48
N ILE A 54 33.41 0.62 -34.49
CA ILE A 54 32.02 1.06 -34.28
C ILE A 54 31.16 -0.11 -33.77
N ALA A 55 31.29 -1.31 -34.35
CA ALA A 55 30.52 -2.48 -33.93
C ALA A 55 30.81 -2.83 -32.46
N ALA A 56 32.08 -2.85 -32.06
CA ALA A 56 32.46 -3.08 -30.65
C ALA A 56 31.88 -2.02 -29.72
N GLN A 57 31.90 -0.74 -30.11
CA GLN A 57 31.27 0.33 -29.32
C GLN A 57 29.75 0.16 -29.19
N VAL A 58 29.08 -0.28 -30.26
CA VAL A 58 27.63 -0.55 -30.22
C VAL A 58 27.31 -1.71 -29.28
N ASP A 59 28.07 -2.80 -29.34
CA ASP A 59 27.87 -3.96 -28.46
C ASP A 59 28.10 -3.60 -26.98
N ASP A 60 29.16 -2.85 -26.68
CA ASP A 60 29.44 -2.35 -25.34
C ASP A 60 28.33 -1.40 -24.84
N TYR A 61 27.84 -0.53 -25.72
CA TYR A 61 26.76 0.40 -25.41
C TYR A 61 25.45 -0.34 -25.11
N GLN A 62 25.09 -1.31 -25.95
CA GLN A 62 23.91 -2.14 -25.74
C GLN A 62 24.00 -2.91 -24.43
N THR A 63 25.17 -3.46 -24.10
CA THR A 63 25.41 -4.16 -22.83
C THR A 63 25.22 -3.22 -21.63
N THR A 64 25.79 -2.02 -21.71
CA THR A 64 25.71 -1.01 -20.64
C THR A 64 24.26 -0.56 -20.43
N VAL A 65 23.56 -0.17 -21.49
CA VAL A 65 22.15 0.26 -21.42
C VAL A 65 21.27 -0.86 -20.89
N THR A 66 21.50 -2.10 -21.31
CA THR A 66 20.73 -3.26 -20.81
C THR A 66 20.93 -3.43 -19.30
N GLN A 67 22.18 -3.34 -18.81
CA GLN A 67 22.47 -3.43 -17.37
C GLN A 67 21.84 -2.28 -16.58
N GLU A 68 21.89 -1.05 -17.09
CA GLU A 68 21.26 0.11 -16.45
C GLU A 68 19.74 -0.05 -16.37
N ILE A 69 19.08 -0.49 -17.45
CA ILE A 69 17.64 -0.75 -17.47
C ILE A 69 17.30 -1.85 -16.47
N VAL A 70 18.05 -2.94 -16.42
CA VAL A 70 17.82 -4.03 -15.46
C VAL A 70 17.96 -3.53 -14.01
N GLN A 71 18.96 -2.68 -13.73
CA GLN A 71 19.14 -2.09 -12.40
C GLN A 71 18.00 -1.14 -12.03
N LEU A 72 17.53 -0.31 -12.96
CA LEU A 72 16.39 0.58 -12.76
C LEU A 72 15.10 -0.21 -12.49
N LEU A 73 14.86 -1.28 -13.26
CA LEU A 73 13.72 -2.16 -13.05
C LEU A 73 13.78 -2.87 -11.69
N ALA A 74 14.97 -3.32 -11.27
CA ALA A 74 15.16 -3.93 -9.95
C ALA A 74 14.82 -2.94 -8.82
N LEU A 75 15.32 -1.70 -8.90
CA LEU A 75 15.00 -0.65 -7.92
C LEU A 75 13.49 -0.37 -7.86
N LEU A 76 12.85 -0.25 -9.02
CA LEU A 76 11.41 0.00 -9.10
C LEU A 76 10.59 -1.14 -8.48
N ILE A 77 10.93 -2.40 -8.80
CA ILE A 77 10.24 -3.58 -8.25
C ILE A 77 10.38 -3.62 -6.73
N THR A 78 11.58 -3.37 -6.20
CA THR A 78 11.81 -3.36 -4.76
C THR A 78 10.98 -2.29 -4.07
N GLU A 79 10.94 -1.07 -4.61
CA GLU A 79 10.17 0.01 -3.99
C GLU A 79 8.65 -0.24 -4.07
N VAL A 80 8.15 -0.72 -5.20
CA VAL A 80 6.74 -1.11 -5.35
C VAL A 80 6.36 -2.22 -4.37
N HIS A 81 7.22 -3.23 -4.21
CA HIS A 81 6.98 -4.31 -3.26
C HIS A 81 6.95 -3.81 -1.81
N ARG A 82 7.88 -2.91 -1.47
CA ARG A 82 7.96 -2.29 -0.14
C ARG A 82 6.70 -1.48 0.17
N GLU A 83 6.31 -0.60 -0.74
CA GLU A 83 5.11 0.24 -0.61
C GLU A 83 3.84 -0.61 -0.49
N THR A 84 3.69 -1.60 -1.35
CA THR A 84 2.52 -2.50 -1.34
C THR A 84 2.42 -3.27 -0.02
N THR A 85 3.55 -3.73 0.53
CA THR A 85 3.59 -4.43 1.81
C THR A 85 3.22 -3.50 2.96
N SER A 86 3.74 -2.26 2.94
CA SER A 86 3.43 -1.25 3.95
C SER A 86 1.94 -0.92 3.96
N GLN A 87 1.34 -0.64 2.80
CA GLN A 87 -0.09 -0.34 2.68
C GLN A 87 -0.95 -1.51 3.16
N ARG A 88 -0.53 -2.75 2.86
CA ARG A 88 -1.23 -3.94 3.34
C ARG A 88 -1.20 -4.05 4.86
N GLN A 89 -0.05 -3.80 5.50
CA GLN A 89 0.06 -3.86 6.96
C GLN A 89 -0.81 -2.81 7.65
N VAL A 90 -0.85 -1.58 7.10
CA VAL A 90 -1.72 -0.51 7.59
C VAL A 90 -3.19 -0.93 7.48
N ALA A 91 -3.62 -1.42 6.31
CA ALA A 91 -5.00 -1.86 6.11
C ALA A 91 -5.38 -3.04 7.03
N GLU A 92 -4.47 -4.00 7.24
CA GLU A 92 -4.71 -5.13 8.15
C GLU A 92 -4.85 -4.65 9.62
N ALA A 93 -4.06 -3.66 10.03
CA ALA A 93 -4.16 -3.06 11.36
C ALA A 93 -5.49 -2.29 11.55
N GLU A 94 -5.88 -1.46 10.59
CA GLU A 94 -7.15 -0.72 10.63
C GLU A 94 -8.36 -1.66 10.67
N ILE A 95 -8.35 -2.73 9.86
CA ILE A 95 -9.41 -3.75 9.87
C ILE A 95 -9.48 -4.46 11.22
N ALA A 96 -8.33 -4.76 11.84
CA ALA A 96 -8.30 -5.40 13.15
C ALA A 96 -8.88 -4.49 14.24
N GLU A 97 -8.52 -3.21 14.24
CA GLU A 97 -9.05 -2.21 15.17
C GLU A 97 -10.58 -2.06 15.03
N LEU A 98 -11.06 -1.88 13.80
CA LEU A 98 -12.51 -1.79 13.53
C LEU A 98 -13.26 -3.05 13.95
N ARG A 99 -12.67 -4.24 13.78
CA ARG A 99 -13.29 -5.49 14.24
C ARG A 99 -13.40 -5.54 15.76
N GLU A 100 -12.38 -5.09 16.48
CA GLU A 100 -12.41 -5.03 17.94
C GLU A 100 -13.47 -4.01 18.42
N GLU A 101 -13.53 -2.85 17.79
CA GLU A 101 -14.52 -1.82 18.09
C GLU A 101 -15.95 -2.33 17.87
N ILE A 102 -16.24 -2.93 16.71
CA ILE A 102 -17.55 -3.53 16.41
C ILE A 102 -17.93 -4.60 17.44
N GLN A 103 -16.98 -5.44 17.86
CA GLN A 103 -17.26 -6.46 18.89
C GLN A 103 -17.60 -5.81 20.24
N ARG A 104 -16.85 -4.78 20.63
CA ARG A 104 -17.06 -4.06 21.89
C ARG A 104 -18.41 -3.33 21.89
N GLU A 105 -18.73 -2.61 20.82
CA GLU A 105 -20.01 -1.93 20.67
C GLU A 105 -21.17 -2.91 20.61
N GLY A 106 -21.03 -4.01 19.86
CA GLY A 106 -22.04 -5.07 19.77
C GLY A 106 -22.35 -5.68 21.15
N ALA A 107 -21.32 -5.93 21.97
CA ALA A 107 -21.50 -6.43 23.33
C ALA A 107 -22.25 -5.42 24.22
N LEU A 108 -21.94 -4.13 24.10
CA LEU A 108 -22.64 -3.06 24.84
C LEU A 108 -24.12 -2.97 24.43
N ILE A 109 -24.43 -3.03 23.14
CA ILE A 109 -25.81 -3.00 22.63
C ILE A 109 -26.61 -4.17 23.18
N ILE A 110 -26.06 -5.39 23.12
CA ILE A 110 -26.72 -6.60 23.63
C ILE A 110 -26.96 -6.47 25.14
N SER A 111 -25.95 -6.02 25.90
CA SER A 111 -26.06 -5.84 27.35
C SER A 111 -27.14 -4.83 27.72
N ASN A 112 -27.21 -3.70 27.00
CA ASN A 112 -28.23 -2.69 27.22
C ASN A 112 -29.64 -3.22 26.88
N ALA A 113 -29.78 -3.90 25.74
CA ALA A 113 -31.06 -4.51 25.35
C ALA A 113 -31.56 -5.54 26.36
N GLN A 114 -30.66 -6.38 26.91
CA GLN A 114 -31.00 -7.33 27.96
C GLN A 114 -31.49 -6.63 29.24
N ARG A 115 -30.82 -5.55 29.64
CA ARG A 115 -31.21 -4.77 30.82
C ARG A 115 -32.57 -4.10 30.64
N GLU A 116 -32.84 -3.56 29.45
CA GLU A 116 -34.13 -2.97 29.11
C GLU A 116 -35.24 -4.01 29.10
N ALA A 117 -34.99 -5.20 28.53
CA ALA A 117 -35.94 -6.31 28.52
C ALA A 117 -36.33 -6.75 29.95
N LEU A 118 -35.35 -6.94 30.84
CA LEU A 118 -35.61 -7.27 32.26
C LEU A 118 -36.42 -6.19 32.97
N THR A 119 -36.15 -4.92 32.65
CA THR A 119 -36.90 -3.79 33.22
C THR A 119 -38.34 -3.79 32.72
N LEU A 120 -38.55 -4.08 31.43
CA LEU A 120 -39.88 -4.19 30.83
C LEU A 120 -40.67 -5.35 31.43
N ASP A 121 -40.04 -6.52 31.58
CA ASP A 121 -40.67 -7.70 32.19
C ASP A 121 -41.16 -7.40 33.61
N HIS A 122 -40.36 -6.70 34.41
CA HIS A 122 -40.76 -6.29 35.76
C HIS A 122 -41.98 -5.36 35.74
N LYS A 123 -41.97 -4.35 34.88
CA LYS A 123 -43.12 -3.42 34.72
C LYS A 123 -44.38 -4.14 34.26
N MET A 124 -44.24 -5.10 33.34
CA MET A 124 -45.37 -5.91 32.87
C MET A 124 -45.97 -6.76 33.98
N GLU A 125 -45.14 -7.32 34.85
CA GLU A 125 -45.62 -8.10 36.00
C GLU A 125 -46.35 -7.21 37.03
N GLU A 126 -45.85 -6.01 37.28
CA GLU A 126 -46.53 -5.04 38.14
C GLU A 126 -47.90 -4.63 37.57
N ILE A 127 -47.99 -4.39 36.25
CA ILE A 127 -49.27 -4.12 35.57
C ILE A 127 -50.24 -5.30 35.73
N ARG A 128 -49.78 -6.55 35.53
CA ARG A 128 -50.62 -7.74 35.72
C ARG A 128 -51.15 -7.83 37.14
N ARG A 129 -50.29 -7.58 38.13
CA ARG A 129 -50.67 -7.56 39.55
C ARG A 129 -51.73 -6.52 39.84
N ILE A 130 -51.54 -5.27 39.38
CA ILE A 130 -52.51 -4.19 39.57
C ILE A 130 -53.83 -4.52 38.87
N ALA A 131 -53.79 -5.04 37.64
CA ALA A 131 -55.00 -5.43 36.91
C ALA A 131 -55.80 -6.52 37.64
N ALA A 132 -55.12 -7.50 38.24
CA ALA A 132 -55.76 -8.53 39.06
C ALA A 132 -56.38 -7.93 40.34
N GLU A 133 -55.67 -7.01 41.01
CA GLU A 133 -56.18 -6.30 42.19
C GLU A 133 -57.43 -5.47 41.87
N VAL A 134 -57.41 -4.69 40.79
CA VAL A 134 -58.56 -3.91 40.31
C VAL A 134 -59.74 -4.81 39.98
N THR A 135 -59.49 -5.95 39.32
CA THR A 135 -60.55 -6.93 38.99
C THR A 135 -61.19 -7.52 40.24
N ASN A 136 -60.37 -7.88 41.24
CA ASN A 136 -60.88 -8.40 42.51
C ASN A 136 -61.70 -7.36 43.29
N VAL A 137 -61.26 -6.09 43.32
CA VAL A 137 -62.02 -4.99 43.92
C VAL A 137 -63.35 -4.81 43.18
N ALA A 138 -63.34 -4.73 41.84
CA ALA A 138 -64.56 -4.58 41.05
C ALA A 138 -65.58 -5.70 41.32
N ASN A 139 -65.14 -6.96 41.35
CA ASN A 139 -65.99 -8.11 41.64
C ASN A 139 -66.49 -8.15 43.10
N GLY A 140 -65.70 -7.64 44.06
CA GLY A 140 -66.12 -7.52 45.45
C GLY A 140 -67.18 -6.44 45.68
N THR A 141 -67.15 -5.35 44.92
CA THR A 141 -68.16 -4.26 44.99
C THR A 141 -69.52 -4.66 44.43
N THR A 142 -69.59 -5.63 43.52
CA THR A 142 -70.87 -6.12 42.93
C THR A 142 -71.59 -7.17 43.78
N ALA A 143 -71.00 -7.61 44.90
CA ALA A 143 -71.50 -8.71 45.74
C ALA A 143 -72.06 -8.24 47.12
N SER A 144 -72.28 -6.94 47.32
CA SER A 144 -73.04 -6.37 48.46
C SER A 144 -74.22 -5.57 47.96
#